data_AF-A0A7K3X8N7-F1
#
_entry.id   AF-A0A7K3X8N7-F1
#
_cell.length_a   1.000
_cell.length_b   1.000
_cell.length_c   1.000
_cell.angle_alpha   90.00
_cell.angle_beta   90.00
_cell.angle_gamma   90.00
#
_symmetry.space_group_name_H-M   'P 1'
#
loop_
_entity.id
_entity.type
_entity.pdbx_description
1 polymer ?
#
loop_
_entity_poly.entity_id
_entity_poly.type
_entity_poly.pdbx_seq_one_letter_code
_entity_poly.pdbx_strand_id
1 'polypeptide(L)' 'TPEQITDPEYATLAFEKGLKQVDGWQDMPLTEAAQTVQVSAYPDAYAQWEQQAADIVAQHWNS' A
#
# COMPACT_ATOMS: atom_id res chain seq x y z
N THR A 1 16.73 -8.98 6.58
CA THR A 1 17.20 -10.31 6.13
C THR A 1 16.11 -10.93 5.27
N PRO A 2 16.37 -12.03 4.54
CA PRO A 2 15.33 -12.70 3.75
C PRO A 2 14.07 -13.04 4.57
N GLU A 3 14.24 -13.45 5.82
CA GLU A 3 13.15 -13.80 6.74
C GLU A 3 12.24 -12.60 7.06
N GLN A 4 12.82 -11.40 7.17
CA GLN A 4 12.07 -10.16 7.41
C GLN A 4 11.22 -9.77 6.20
N ILE A 5 11.63 -10.11 4.98
CA ILE A 5 10.87 -9.76 3.76
C ILE A 5 9.55 -10.54 3.68
N THR A 6 9.53 -11.76 4.25
CA THR A 6 8.33 -12.61 4.30
C THR A 6 7.53 -12.45 5.59
N ASP A 7 8.03 -11.69 6.56
CA ASP A 7 7.31 -11.37 7.78
C ASP A 7 6.28 -10.27 7.49
N PRO A 8 4.97 -10.54 7.63
CA PRO A 8 3.93 -9.59 7.27
C PRO A 8 3.90 -8.36 8.19
N GLU A 9 4.30 -8.48 9.47
CA GLU A 9 4.36 -7.35 10.39
C GLU A 9 5.51 -6.43 9.98
N TYR A 10 6.69 -7.01 9.75
CA TYR A 10 7.85 -6.23 9.29
C TYR A 10 7.58 -5.56 7.94
N ALA A 11 7.04 -6.30 6.98
CA ALA A 11 6.76 -5.79 5.64
C ALA A 11 5.75 -4.63 5.67
N THR A 12 4.68 -4.77 6.46
CA THR A 12 3.68 -3.71 6.66
C THR A 12 4.31 -2.45 7.25
N LEU A 13 5.07 -2.59 8.35
CA LEU A 13 5.70 -1.45 9.01
C LEU A 13 6.74 -0.76 8.11
N ALA A 14 7.50 -1.53 7.32
CA ALA A 14 8.45 -0.98 6.36
C ALA A 14 7.74 -0.19 5.26
N PHE A 15 6.63 -0.71 4.72
CA PHE A 15 5.81 -0.01 3.73
C PHE A 15 5.23 1.30 4.28
N GLU A 16 4.59 1.26 5.44
CA GLU A 16 4.02 2.46 6.07
C GLU A 16 5.07 3.52 6.38
N LYS A 17 6.26 3.09 6.85
CA LYS A 17 7.38 3.98 7.09
C LYS A 17 7.88 4.64 5.80
N GLY A 18 7.92 3.89 4.70
CA GLY A 18 8.26 4.41 3.38
C GLY A 18 7.21 5.40 2.88
N LEU A 19 5.93 5.05 2.97
CA LEU A 19 4.80 5.87 2.52
C LEU A 19 4.76 7.22 3.23
N LYS A 20 4.96 7.25 4.55
CA LYS A 20 5.01 8.50 5.34
C LYS A 20 6.12 9.47 4.92
N GLN A 21 7.12 9.01 4.15
CA GLN A 21 8.20 9.85 3.63
C GLN A 21 7.92 10.36 2.21
N VAL A 22 6.82 9.94 1.58
CA VAL A 22 6.43 10.40 0.25
C VAL A 22 5.60 11.68 0.39
N ASP A 23 6.13 12.82 -0.04
CA ASP A 23 5.40 14.09 0.06
C ASP A 23 4.11 14.06 -0.77
N GLY A 24 2.99 14.44 -0.14
CA GLY A 24 1.68 14.49 -0.81
C GLY A 24 1.04 13.14 -1.12
N TRP A 25 1.52 12.04 -0.52
CA TRP A 25 1.02 10.69 -0.80
C TRP A 25 -0.49 10.52 -0.61
N GLN A 26 -1.11 11.33 0.27
CA GLN A 26 -2.54 11.27 0.55
C GLN A 26 -3.41 11.73 -0.63
N ASP A 27 -2.87 12.59 -1.49
CA ASP A 27 -3.59 13.15 -2.64
C ASP A 27 -3.26 12.40 -3.95
N MET A 28 -2.35 11.42 -3.89
CA MET A 28 -1.96 10.58 -5.03
C MET A 28 -2.99 9.48 -5.30
N PRO A 29 -3.12 9.00 -6.55
CA PRO A 29 -3.72 7.71 -6.82
C PRO A 29 -3.07 6.61 -5.97
N LEU A 30 -3.86 5.66 -5.46
CA LEU A 30 -3.38 4.62 -4.55
C LEU A 30 -2.21 3.82 -5.15
N THR A 31 -2.29 3.52 -6.44
CA THR A 31 -1.23 2.79 -7.17
C THR A 31 0.05 3.60 -7.29
N GLU A 32 -0.03 4.92 -7.51
CA GLU A 32 1.15 5.79 -7.60
C GLU A 32 1.85 5.92 -6.24
N ALA A 33 1.08 6.12 -5.16
CA ALA A 33 1.60 6.18 -3.81
C ALA A 33 2.31 4.87 -3.42
N ALA A 34 1.64 3.72 -3.65
CA ALA A 34 2.20 2.41 -3.35
C ALA A 34 3.44 2.10 -4.21
N GLN A 35 3.40 2.42 -5.50
CA GLN A 35 4.51 2.18 -6.42
C GLN A 35 5.74 3.01 -6.07
N THR A 36 5.57 4.24 -5.57
CA THR A 36 6.68 5.09 -5.11
C THR A 36 7.46 4.41 -3.97
N VAL A 37 6.79 3.60 -3.15
CA VAL A 37 7.42 2.85 -2.05
C VAL A 37 7.95 1.48 -2.50
N GLN A 38 7.16 0.72 -3.24
CA GLN A 38 7.45 -0.69 -3.54
C GLN A 38 8.29 -0.90 -4.80
N VAL A 39 8.23 0.04 -5.76
CA VAL A 39 8.97 0.03 -7.02
C VAL A 39 8.82 -1.32 -7.75
N SER A 40 7.58 -1.81 -7.87
CA SER A 40 7.28 -3.08 -8.53
C SER A 40 7.45 -2.99 -10.06
N ALA A 41 7.63 -4.13 -10.73
CA ALA A 41 7.61 -4.17 -12.20
C ALA A 41 6.18 -4.05 -12.80
N TYR A 42 5.14 -4.03 -11.96
CA TYR A 42 3.73 -4.10 -12.37
C TYR A 42 2.88 -3.09 -11.58
N PRO A 43 3.11 -1.77 -11.78
CA PRO A 43 2.52 -0.71 -10.97
C PRO A 43 0.98 -0.76 -10.90
N ASP A 44 0.33 -1.20 -11.98
CA ASP A 44 -1.13 -1.15 -12.10
C ASP A 44 -1.82 -2.52 -11.92
N ALA A 45 -1.07 -3.59 -11.67
CA ALA A 45 -1.64 -4.94 -11.63
C ALA A 45 -2.76 -5.10 -10.57
N TYR A 46 -2.67 -4.31 -9.49
CA TYR A 46 -3.64 -4.31 -8.41
C TYR A 46 -4.67 -3.16 -8.49
N ALA A 47 -4.55 -2.25 -9.46
CA ALA A 47 -5.47 -1.11 -9.62
C ALA A 47 -6.94 -1.56 -9.73
N GLN A 48 -7.18 -2.69 -10.40
CA GLN A 48 -8.51 -3.27 -10.59
C GLN A 48 -9.25 -3.60 -9.27
N TRP A 49 -8.51 -3.76 -8.16
CA TRP A 49 -9.06 -4.12 -6.85
C TRP A 49 -9.28 -2.91 -5.94
N GLU A 50 -8.86 -1.70 -6.36
CA GLU A 50 -8.89 -0.50 -5.51
C GLU A 50 -10.29 -0.19 -4.99
N GLN A 51 -11.30 -0.18 -5.87
CA GLN A 51 -12.68 0.09 -5.46
C GLN A 51 -13.21 -0.97 -4.49
N GLN A 52 -12.95 -2.25 -4.76
CA GLN A 52 -13.40 -3.33 -3.88
C GLN A 52 -12.75 -3.22 -2.49
N ALA A 53 -11.46 -2.90 -2.43
CA ALA A 53 -10.77 -2.69 -1.16
C ALA A 53 -11.34 -1.48 -0.39
N ALA A 54 -11.60 -0.37 -1.09
CA ALA A 54 -12.24 0.80 -0.49
C ALA A 54 -13.63 0.48 0.08
N ASP A 55 -14.43 -0.30 -0.64
CA ASP A 55 -15.76 -0.74 -0.18
C ASP A 55 -15.66 -1.60 1.08
N ILE A 56 -14.69 -2.52 1.15
CA ILE A 56 -14.45 -3.37 2.33
C ILE A 56 -14.04 -2.51 3.54
N VAL A 57 -13.12 -1.56 3.35
CA VAL A 57 -12.71 -0.65 4.43
C VAL A 57 -13.90 0.17 4.91
N ALA A 58 -14.68 0.76 3.99
CA ALA A 58 -15.87 1.52 4.35
C ALA A 58 -16.90 0.71 5.14
N GLN A 59 -17.05 -0.58 4.82
CA GLN A 59 -17.96 -1.49 5.53
C GLN A 59 -17.50 -1.85 6.94
N HIS A 60 -16.19 -1.96 7.18
CA HIS A 60 -15.66 -2.53 8.42
C HIS A 60 -14.91 -1.55 9.33
N TRP A 61 -14.51 -0.38 8.84
CA TRP A 61 -13.64 0.55 9.58
C TRP A 61 -14.33 1.22 10.79
N ASN A 62 -15.65 1.34 10.76
CA ASN A 62 -16.44 1.93 11.84
C ASN A 62 -17.31 0.90 12.59
N SER A 63 -17.05 -0.40 12.41
CA SER A 63 -17.78 -1.51 13.06
C SER A 63 -17.23 -1.84 14.44
#